data_AF-A0A9E5DRH0-F1
#
_entry.id   AF-A0A9E5DRH0-F1
#
_cell.length_a   1.000
_cell.length_b   1.000
_cell.length_c   1.000
_cell.angle_alpha   90.00
_cell.angle_beta   90.00
_cell.angle_gamma   90.00
#
_symmetry.space_group_name_H-M   'P 1'
#
loop_
_entity.id
_entity.type
_entity.pdbx_description
1 polymer ?
#
loop_
_entity_poly.entity_id
_entity_poly.type
_entity_poly.pdbx_seq_one_letter_code
_entity_poly.pdbx_strand_id
1 'polypeptide(L)'
;MELVCDAQGNAAPRLADLKFTPEEARRYHATLILEVVRMLVAGLVHGDLGEFNILLGADGPVIIDLPQAVDAAGNQHAAGLLARDVANLRHYFGRFAPELLTTDYGRELWAVYETGLLRVDSKLTGHFEESDLPVDLEQMLAVIEDAKEDEAERRLRLQERG
;
A
#
# COMPACT_ATOMS: atom_id res chain seq x y z
N MET A 1 4.50 23.82 -6.78
CA MET A 1 5.41 22.66 -6.66
C MET A 1 6.80 23.20 -6.42
N GLU A 2 7.52 22.61 -5.48
CA GLU A 2 8.93 22.91 -5.21
C GLU A 2 9.82 22.05 -6.11
N LEU A 3 10.98 22.58 -6.51
CA LEU A 3 11.95 21.83 -7.32
C LEU A 3 12.73 20.88 -6.40
N VAL A 4 12.73 19.59 -6.73
CA VAL A 4 13.59 18.60 -6.06
C VAL A 4 14.96 18.65 -6.73
N CYS A 5 16.00 18.96 -5.95
CA CYS A 5 17.37 19.05 -6.45
C CYS A 5 18.23 17.85 -5.99
N ASP A 6 19.19 17.46 -6.82
CA ASP A 6 20.27 16.55 -6.44
C ASP A 6 21.33 17.24 -5.57
N ALA A 7 22.34 16.49 -5.13
CA ALA A 7 23.44 17.00 -4.29
C ALA A 7 24.31 18.07 -4.99
N GLN A 8 24.18 18.24 -6.30
CA GLN A 8 24.90 19.21 -7.12
C GLN A 8 24.05 20.46 -7.42
N GLY A 9 22.81 20.50 -6.96
CA GLY A 9 21.87 21.61 -7.20
C GLY A 9 21.18 21.56 -8.56
N ASN A 10 21.31 20.46 -9.30
CA ASN A 10 20.55 20.23 -10.53
C ASN A 10 19.20 19.59 -10.23
N ALA A 11 18.29 19.56 -11.20
CA ALA A 11 17.05 18.81 -11.06
C ALA A 11 17.34 17.33 -10.76
N ALA A 12 16.71 16.80 -9.71
CA ALA A 12 16.91 15.43 -9.26
C ALA A 12 16.55 14.42 -10.37
N PRO A 13 17.42 13.44 -10.66
CA PRO A 13 17.14 12.40 -11.64
C PRO A 13 16.05 11.45 -11.14
N ARG A 14 15.31 10.82 -12.07
CA ARG A 14 14.38 9.74 -11.73
C ARG A 14 15.14 8.48 -11.37
N LEU A 15 14.59 7.63 -10.50
CA LEU A 15 15.18 6.31 -10.23
C LEU A 15 15.37 5.52 -11.52
N ALA A 16 14.43 5.58 -12.46
CA ALA A 16 14.52 4.87 -13.75
C ALA A 16 15.83 5.11 -14.52
N ASP A 17 16.45 6.26 -14.34
CA ASP A 17 17.66 6.68 -15.06
C ASP A 17 18.97 6.30 -14.32
N LEU A 18 18.85 5.67 -13.14
CA LEU A 18 19.97 5.37 -12.25
C LEU A 18 20.28 3.88 -12.17
N LYS A 19 21.52 3.60 -11.77
CA LYS A 19 21.99 2.26 -11.40
C LYS A 19 22.55 2.32 -9.99
N PHE A 20 22.27 1.27 -9.22
CA PHE A 20 22.66 1.20 -7.81
C PHE A 20 23.59 0.03 -7.55
N THR A 21 24.47 0.21 -6.57
CA THR A 21 25.09 -0.92 -5.87
C THR A 21 24.03 -1.69 -5.08
N PRO A 22 24.25 -2.97 -4.75
CA PRO A 22 23.33 -3.73 -3.90
C PRO A 22 23.07 -3.04 -2.55
N GLU A 23 24.09 -2.40 -1.95
CA GLU A 23 23.98 -1.68 -0.68
C GLU A 23 23.05 -0.46 -0.79
N GLU A 24 23.19 0.32 -1.85
CA GLU A 24 22.32 1.47 -2.12
C GLU A 24 20.90 1.03 -2.43
N ALA A 25 20.73 -0.03 -3.22
CA ALA A 25 19.42 -0.56 -3.56
C ALA A 25 18.65 -0.97 -2.30
N ARG A 26 19.29 -1.68 -1.36
CA ARG A 26 18.68 -2.04 -0.07
C ARG A 26 18.31 -0.81 0.76
N ARG A 27 19.19 0.20 0.81
CA ARG A 27 18.96 1.43 1.59
C ARG A 27 17.80 2.24 1.04
N TYR A 28 17.77 2.49 -0.27
CA TYR A 28 16.71 3.26 -0.91
C TYR A 28 15.38 2.51 -0.91
N HIS A 29 15.40 1.19 -1.13
CA HIS A 29 14.21 0.36 -0.97
C HIS A 29 13.64 0.50 0.45
N ALA A 30 14.45 0.31 1.49
CA ALA A 30 13.98 0.46 2.87
C ALA A 30 13.43 1.86 3.16
N THR A 31 14.06 2.91 2.63
CA THR A 31 13.58 4.29 2.77
C THR A 31 12.21 4.46 2.10
N LEU A 32 12.04 3.96 0.88
CA LEU A 32 10.77 4.06 0.15
C LEU A 32 9.65 3.24 0.78
N ILE A 33 9.94 2.07 1.37
CA ILE A 33 8.94 1.32 2.14
C ILE A 33 8.45 2.16 3.33
N LEU A 34 9.34 2.90 4.02
CA LEU A 34 8.92 3.82 5.09
C LEU A 34 8.04 4.96 4.56
N GLU A 35 8.34 5.50 3.37
CA GLU A 35 7.48 6.52 2.76
C GLU A 35 6.10 5.96 2.37
N VAL A 36 6.04 4.72 1.87
CA VAL A 36 4.76 4.02 1.64
C VAL A 36 3.99 3.83 2.95
N VAL A 37 4.66 3.48 4.06
CA VAL A 37 4.03 3.41 5.40
C VAL A 37 3.44 4.76 5.78
N ARG A 38 4.19 5.85 5.63
CA ARG A 38 3.72 7.21 5.95
C ARG A 38 2.49 7.59 5.13
N MET A 39 2.50 7.29 3.83
CA MET A 39 1.34 7.52 2.96
C MET A 39 0.13 6.74 3.43
N LEU A 40 0.30 5.43 3.70
CA LEU A 40 -0.80 4.57 4.13
C LEU A 40 -1.38 4.99 5.49
N VAL A 41 -0.52 5.36 6.45
CA VAL A 41 -0.94 5.94 7.74
C VAL A 41 -1.69 7.26 7.57
N ALA A 42 -1.34 8.05 6.55
CA ALA A 42 -2.08 9.25 6.17
C ALA A 42 -3.39 8.96 5.40
N GLY A 43 -3.75 7.69 5.20
CA GLY A 43 -4.95 7.27 4.47
C GLY A 43 -4.81 7.29 2.95
N LEU A 44 -3.58 7.28 2.43
CA LEU A 44 -3.29 7.40 1.00
C LEU A 44 -2.55 6.18 0.45
N VAL A 45 -2.99 5.71 -0.70
CA VAL A 45 -2.23 4.80 -1.57
C VAL A 45 -1.87 5.55 -2.84
N HIS A 46 -0.62 5.47 -3.30
CA HIS A 46 -0.18 6.23 -4.46
C HIS A 46 -0.95 5.87 -5.74
N GLY A 47 -1.21 4.59 -5.97
CA GLY A 47 -2.02 4.14 -7.10
C GLY A 47 -1.30 4.15 -8.46
N ASP A 48 0.00 4.48 -8.50
CA ASP A 48 0.89 4.36 -9.66
C ASP A 48 2.38 4.45 -9.26
N LEU A 49 2.76 3.89 -8.11
CA LEU A 49 4.14 4.03 -7.64
C LEU A 49 5.09 3.13 -8.43
N GLY A 50 6.18 3.70 -8.93
CA GLY A 50 7.22 3.00 -9.68
C GLY A 50 8.45 3.87 -9.89
N GLU A 51 9.48 3.35 -10.57
CA GLU A 51 10.77 4.02 -10.74
C GLU A 51 10.72 5.36 -11.50
N PHE A 52 9.62 5.60 -12.23
CA PHE A 52 9.39 6.85 -12.97
C PHE A 52 8.78 7.96 -12.12
N ASN A 53 8.14 7.61 -11.00
CA ASN A 53 7.43 8.52 -10.09
C ASN A 53 8.23 8.77 -8.79
N ILE A 54 9.54 8.54 -8.85
CA ILE A 54 10.46 8.77 -7.75
C ILE A 54 11.69 9.51 -8.26
N LEU A 55 12.02 10.62 -7.60
CA LEU A 55 13.23 11.41 -7.83
C LEU A 55 14.26 11.11 -6.74
N LEU A 56 15.54 11.04 -7.08
CA LEU A 56 16.60 10.93 -6.09
C LEU A 56 17.17 12.33 -5.76
N GLY A 57 16.62 12.95 -4.72
CA GLY A 57 17.09 14.23 -4.21
C GLY A 57 18.35 14.11 -3.36
N ALA A 58 18.91 15.25 -2.95
CA ALA A 58 20.12 15.31 -2.12
C ALA A 58 20.00 14.51 -0.80
N ASP A 59 18.82 14.53 -0.18
CA ASP A 59 18.54 13.89 1.11
C ASP A 59 17.95 12.48 0.98
N GLY A 60 17.71 12.00 -0.24
CA GLY A 60 17.14 10.68 -0.50
C GLY A 60 16.02 10.65 -1.54
N PRO A 61 15.35 9.49 -1.69
CA PRO A 61 14.29 9.32 -2.67
C PRO A 61 13.03 10.09 -2.27
N VAL A 62 12.41 10.77 -3.24
CA VAL A 62 11.20 11.59 -3.09
C VAL A 62 10.13 11.07 -4.04
N ILE A 63 8.98 10.70 -3.49
CA ILE A 63 7.81 10.27 -4.24
C ILE A 63 7.09 11.50 -4.82
N ILE A 64 6.73 11.44 -6.10
CA ILE A 64 6.05 12.51 -6.83
C ILE A 64 4.79 12.00 -7.53
N ASP A 65 4.00 12.91 -8.11
CA ASP A 65 2.82 12.58 -8.92
C ASP A 65 1.65 11.95 -8.15
N LEU A 66 1.22 12.65 -7.10
CA LEU A 66 0.07 12.29 -6.25
C LEU A 66 -1.36 12.52 -6.82
N PRO A 67 -1.64 13.16 -7.98
CA PRO A 67 -3.01 13.26 -8.48
C PRO A 67 -3.74 11.93 -8.68
N GLN A 68 -3.01 10.82 -8.82
CA GLN A 68 -3.56 9.46 -8.93
C GLN A 68 -3.72 8.75 -7.58
N ALA A 69 -3.32 9.39 -6.47
CA ALA A 69 -3.43 8.80 -5.16
C ALA A 69 -4.90 8.59 -4.77
N VAL A 70 -5.18 7.45 -4.14
CA VAL A 70 -6.51 7.04 -3.73
C VAL A 70 -6.64 6.95 -2.22
N ASP A 71 -7.85 7.15 -1.73
CA ASP A 71 -8.21 6.94 -0.32
C ASP A 71 -8.09 5.45 0.05
N ALA A 72 -7.27 5.13 1.04
CA ALA A 72 -7.02 3.78 1.49
C ALA A 72 -8.26 3.11 2.14
N ALA A 73 -9.10 3.88 2.82
CA ALA A 73 -10.32 3.36 3.46
C ALA A 73 -11.53 3.40 2.51
N GLY A 74 -11.57 4.38 1.60
CA GLY A 74 -12.71 4.64 0.72
C GLY A 74 -12.68 3.92 -0.62
N ASN A 75 -11.55 3.35 -1.04
CA ASN A 75 -11.40 2.70 -2.33
C ASN A 75 -11.27 1.17 -2.20
N GLN A 76 -12.23 0.42 -2.77
CA GLN A 76 -12.26 -1.05 -2.76
C GLN A 76 -11.03 -1.70 -3.43
N HIS A 77 -10.31 -0.95 -4.26
CA HIS A 77 -9.10 -1.42 -4.95
C HIS A 77 -7.80 -0.98 -4.26
N ALA A 78 -7.86 -0.24 -3.13
CA ALA A 78 -6.68 0.28 -2.44
C ALA A 78 -5.67 -0.81 -2.07
N ALA A 79 -6.14 -1.96 -1.57
CA ALA A 79 -5.29 -3.10 -1.22
C ALA A 79 -4.45 -3.58 -2.41
N GLY A 80 -5.10 -3.79 -3.56
CA GLY A 80 -4.44 -4.26 -4.77
C GLY A 80 -3.50 -3.23 -5.37
N LEU A 81 -3.87 -1.94 -5.31
CA LEU A 81 -3.02 -0.83 -5.75
C LEU A 81 -1.76 -0.73 -4.88
N LEU A 82 -1.88 -0.81 -3.56
CA LEU A 82 -0.76 -0.81 -2.63
C LEU A 82 0.19 -2.00 -2.90
N ALA A 83 -0.37 -3.20 -3.03
CA ALA A 83 0.41 -4.40 -3.30
C ALA A 83 1.19 -4.26 -4.62
N ARG A 84 0.57 -3.70 -5.66
CA ARG A 84 1.22 -3.44 -6.95
C ARG A 84 2.32 -2.38 -6.84
N ASP A 85 2.03 -1.26 -6.17
CA ASP A 85 2.97 -0.16 -5.93
C ASP A 85 4.24 -0.66 -5.22
N VAL A 86 4.07 -1.45 -4.15
CA VAL A 86 5.20 -2.05 -3.41
C VAL A 86 5.91 -3.13 -4.23
N ALA A 87 5.18 -3.92 -5.03
CA ALA A 87 5.79 -4.89 -5.92
C ALA A 87 6.65 -4.23 -7.02
N ASN A 88 6.26 -3.07 -7.53
CA ASN A 88 7.05 -2.31 -8.50
C ASN A 88 8.41 -1.90 -7.89
N LEU A 89 8.41 -1.39 -6.65
CA LEU A 89 9.64 -1.09 -5.93
C LEU A 89 10.50 -2.34 -5.75
N ARG A 90 9.90 -3.43 -5.27
CA ARG A 90 10.57 -4.72 -5.10
C ARG A 90 11.23 -5.19 -6.39
N HIS A 91 10.51 -5.15 -7.51
CA HIS A 91 11.02 -5.61 -8.79
C HIS A 91 12.12 -4.70 -9.34
N TYR A 92 11.98 -3.38 -9.20
CA TYR A 92 13.00 -2.44 -9.64
C TYR A 92 14.31 -2.63 -8.85
N PHE A 93 14.25 -2.59 -7.52
CA PHE A 93 15.44 -2.76 -6.68
C PHE A 93 16.00 -4.19 -6.70
N GLY A 94 15.14 -5.18 -6.92
CA GLY A 94 15.52 -6.59 -7.10
C GLY A 94 16.44 -6.84 -8.29
N ARG A 95 16.50 -5.94 -9.28
CA ARG A 95 17.48 -5.98 -10.36
C ARG A 95 18.93 -5.78 -9.86
N PHE A 96 19.09 -5.11 -8.72
CA PHE A 96 20.39 -4.78 -8.11
C PHE A 96 20.67 -5.60 -6.84
N ALA A 97 19.63 -5.97 -6.09
CA ALA A 97 19.69 -6.77 -4.87
C ALA A 97 18.63 -7.90 -4.93
N PRO A 98 18.94 -9.06 -5.53
CA PRO A 98 17.97 -10.13 -5.82
C PRO A 98 17.22 -10.67 -4.60
N GLU A 99 17.81 -10.60 -3.42
CA GLU A 99 17.19 -10.99 -2.15
C GLU A 99 15.92 -10.17 -1.83
N LEU A 100 15.78 -8.96 -2.37
CA LEU A 100 14.56 -8.16 -2.20
C LEU A 100 13.35 -8.82 -2.86
N LEU A 101 13.55 -9.62 -3.92
CA LEU A 101 12.47 -10.28 -4.65
C LEU A 101 11.69 -11.29 -3.81
N THR A 102 12.26 -11.76 -2.70
CA THR A 102 11.59 -12.69 -1.78
C THR A 102 10.72 -11.98 -0.73
N THR A 103 10.68 -10.64 -0.74
CA THR A 103 9.90 -9.86 0.22
C THR A 103 8.46 -9.61 -0.27
N ASP A 104 7.53 -9.42 0.65
CA ASP A 104 6.13 -9.07 0.39
C ASP A 104 5.61 -8.02 1.38
N TYR A 105 6.27 -6.86 1.39
CA TYR A 105 5.85 -5.72 2.21
C TYR A 105 4.44 -5.23 1.86
N GLY A 106 3.97 -5.41 0.63
CA GLY A 106 2.68 -4.89 0.19
C GLY A 106 1.52 -5.53 0.94
N ARG A 107 1.52 -6.86 1.01
CA ARG A 107 0.49 -7.61 1.76
C ARG A 107 0.67 -7.47 3.26
N GLU A 108 1.90 -7.51 3.76
CA GLU A 108 2.19 -7.29 5.19
C GLU A 108 1.67 -5.94 5.66
N LEU A 109 1.94 -4.86 4.92
CA LEU A 109 1.46 -3.51 5.24
C LEU A 109 -0.05 -3.44 5.28
N TRP A 110 -0.73 -4.01 4.28
CA TRP A 110 -2.18 -4.00 4.23
C TRP A 110 -2.79 -4.76 5.41
N ALA A 111 -2.27 -5.95 5.72
CA ALA A 111 -2.76 -6.74 6.84
C ALA A 111 -2.61 -5.99 8.18
N VAL A 112 -1.48 -5.31 8.41
CA VAL A 112 -1.30 -4.51 9.64
C VAL A 112 -2.22 -3.27 9.62
N TYR A 113 -2.42 -2.64 8.47
CA TYR A 113 -3.36 -1.52 8.30
C TYR A 113 -4.80 -1.91 8.65
N GLU A 114 -5.29 -3.05 8.16
CA GLU A 114 -6.65 -3.55 8.41
C GLU A 114 -6.94 -3.81 9.90
N THR A 115 -5.92 -4.17 10.68
CA THR A 115 -6.06 -4.31 12.14
C THR A 115 -6.19 -2.97 12.88
N GLY A 116 -5.93 -1.85 12.21
CA GLY A 116 -5.88 -0.52 12.82
C GLY A 116 -4.63 -0.28 13.67
N LEU A 117 -3.61 -1.15 13.58
CA LEU A 117 -2.38 -1.08 14.37
C LEU A 117 -1.19 -0.50 13.61
N LEU A 118 -1.34 -0.17 12.33
CA LEU A 118 -0.26 0.39 11.53
C LEU A 118 0.16 1.77 12.07
N ARG A 119 1.46 1.92 12.32
CA ARG A 119 2.12 3.15 12.72
C ARG A 119 3.36 3.37 11.85
N VAL A 120 3.82 4.62 11.81
CA VAL A 120 5.05 4.98 11.07
C VAL A 120 6.28 4.23 11.59
N ASP A 121 6.31 3.87 12.87
CA ASP A 121 7.36 3.10 13.53
C ASP A 121 7.07 1.60 13.61
N SER A 122 6.01 1.11 12.95
CA SER A 122 5.71 -0.32 12.86
C SER A 122 6.90 -1.08 12.27
N LYS A 123 7.34 -2.11 12.98
CA LYS A 123 8.41 -3.00 12.50
C LYS A 123 7.83 -3.98 11.50
N LEU A 124 8.26 -3.86 10.25
CA LEU A 124 7.93 -4.78 9.18
C LEU A 124 9.03 -5.83 9.03
N THR A 125 8.63 -7.04 8.70
CA THR A 125 9.53 -8.18 8.46
C THR A 125 9.85 -8.35 6.99
N GLY A 126 9.02 -7.80 6.10
CA GLY A 126 9.07 -8.05 4.67
C GLY A 126 8.58 -9.44 4.29
N HIS A 127 7.98 -10.18 5.23
CA HIS A 127 7.47 -11.53 5.01
C HIS A 127 5.99 -11.57 5.37
N PHE A 128 5.18 -12.13 4.46
CA PHE A 128 3.76 -12.32 4.67
C PHE A 128 3.41 -13.78 4.41
N GLU A 129 2.93 -14.47 5.44
CA GLU A 129 2.29 -15.77 5.30
C GLU A 129 0.79 -15.52 5.15
N GLU A 130 0.22 -15.89 4.00
CA GLU A 130 -1.24 -15.90 3.85
C GLU A 130 -1.81 -16.88 4.88
N SER A 131 -2.67 -16.38 5.74
CA SER A 131 -3.46 -17.24 6.62
C SER A 131 -4.51 -17.95 5.76
N ASP A 132 -4.22 -19.18 5.36
CA ASP A 132 -5.13 -20.12 4.69
C ASP A 132 -6.33 -20.56 5.57
N LEU A 133 -6.61 -19.86 6.68
CA LEU A 133 -7.80 -20.12 7.47
C LEU A 133 -9.03 -19.87 6.57
N PRO A 134 -9.85 -20.89 6.28
CA PRO A 134 -11.00 -20.72 5.43
C PRO A 134 -11.91 -19.67 6.07
N VAL A 135 -12.18 -18.60 5.32
CA VAL A 135 -13.24 -17.65 5.68
C VAL A 135 -14.53 -18.45 5.76
N ASP A 136 -15.16 -18.48 6.93
CA ASP A 136 -16.44 -19.15 7.15
C ASP A 136 -17.55 -18.36 6.42
N LEU A 137 -17.65 -18.61 5.11
CA LEU A 137 -18.66 -18.04 4.22
C LEU A 137 -20.07 -18.38 4.71
N GLU A 138 -20.25 -19.49 5.44
CA GLU A 138 -21.54 -19.90 5.98
C GLU A 138 -21.98 -18.97 7.11
N GLN A 139 -21.10 -18.66 8.07
CA GLN A 139 -21.37 -17.64 9.09
C GLN A 139 -21.65 -16.27 8.50
N MET A 140 -20.89 -15.87 7.47
CA MET A 140 -21.05 -14.54 6.87
C MET A 140 -22.37 -14.41 6.10
N LEU A 141 -22.79 -15.46 5.38
CA LEU A 141 -24.07 -15.51 4.68
C LEU A 141 -25.25 -15.54 5.67
N ALA A 142 -25.13 -16.28 6.78
CA ALA A 142 -26.16 -16.31 7.83
C ALA A 142 -26.43 -14.92 8.42
N VAL A 143 -25.38 -14.13 8.68
CA VAL A 143 -25.54 -12.75 9.18
C VAL A 143 -26.28 -11.84 8.18
N ILE A 144 -26.07 -12.04 6.87
CA ILE A 144 -26.73 -11.26 5.82
C ILE A 144 -28.20 -11.69 5.66
N GLU A 145 -28.48 -12.98 5.78
CA GLU A 145 -29.85 -13.52 5.69
C GLU A 145 -30.70 -13.09 6.89
N ASP A 146 -30.20 -13.22 8.12
CA ASP A 146 -30.88 -12.74 9.33
C ASP A 146 -31.24 -11.25 9.22
N ALA A 147 -30.30 -10.42 8.75
CA ALA A 147 -30.54 -8.99 8.58
C ALA A 147 -31.64 -8.69 7.54
N LYS A 148 -31.77 -9.53 6.50
CA LYS A 148 -32.82 -9.38 5.47
C LYS A 148 -34.19 -9.83 5.97
N GLU A 149 -34.25 -10.89 6.78
CA GLU A 149 -35.50 -11.37 7.39
C GLU A 149 -36.07 -10.32 8.37
N ASP A 150 -35.21 -9.75 9.22
CA ASP A 150 -35.59 -8.67 10.14
C ASP A 150 -36.14 -7.43 9.40
N GLU A 151 -35.56 -7.07 8.25
CA GLU A 151 -36.02 -5.95 7.45
C GLU A 151 -37.37 -6.25 6.76
N ALA A 152 -37.57 -7.49 6.31
CA ALA A 152 -38.83 -7.95 5.73
C ALA A 152 -39.97 -7.95 6.76
N GLU A 153 -39.72 -8.44 7.98
CA GLU A 153 -40.69 -8.40 9.07
C GLU A 153 -41.08 -6.95 9.44
N ARG A 154 -40.10 -6.05 9.50
CA ARG A 154 -40.37 -4.62 9.77
C ARG A 154 -41.25 -4.00 8.68
N ARG A 155 -41.01 -4.32 7.40
CA ARG A 155 -41.84 -3.84 6.30
C ARG A 155 -43.28 -4.36 6.37
N LEU A 156 -43.47 -5.64 6.70
CA LEU A 156 -44.80 -6.23 6.89
C LEU A 156 -45.57 -5.54 8.02
N ARG A 157 -44.93 -5.35 9.19
CA ARG A 157 -45.54 -4.64 10.34
C ARG A 157 -45.90 -3.18 10.05
N LEU A 158 -45.20 -2.53 9.12
CA LEU A 158 -45.51 -1.17 8.66
C LEU A 158 -46.67 -1.15 7.66
N GLN A 159 -46.81 -2.17 6.82
CA GLN A 159 -47.93 -2.31 5.88
C GLN A 159 -49.26 -2.69 6.57
N GLU A 160 -49.21 -3.45 7.67
CA GLU A 160 -50.41 -3.83 8.44
C GLU A 160 -50.93 -2.72 9.36
N ARG A 161 -50.19 -1.62 9.56
CA ARG A 161 -50.56 -0.48 10.42
C ARG A 161 -51.02 0.77 9.65
N GLY A 162 -51.14 0.71 8.32
CA GLY A 162 -51.66 1.77 7.45
C GLY A 162 -53.01 1.42 6.87
#